data_AF-A0A7Y6AA96-F1
#
_entry.id   AF-A0A7Y6AA96-F1
#
_cell.length_a   1.000
_cell.length_b   1.000
_cell.length_c   1.000
_cell.angle_alpha   90.00
_cell.angle_beta   90.00
_cell.angle_gamma   90.00
#
_symmetry.space_group_name_H-M   'P 1'
#
loop_
_entity.id
_entity.type
_entity.pdbx_description
1 polymer ?
#
loop_
_entity_poly.entity_id
_entity_poly.type
_entity_poly.pdbx_seq_one_letter_code
_entity_poly.pdbx_strand_id
1 'polypeptide(L)' 'MPRQVFLYDPPDRFIAGTVGEPGQRTFFLQAIEGARVTSVALEKAQVA' A
#
# COMPACT_ATOMS: atom_id res chain seq x y z
N MET A 1 -1.31 -16.70 -6.55
CA MET A 1 -1.27 -15.40 -7.25
C MET A 1 0.15 -15.13 -7.69
N PRO A 2 0.39 -14.62 -8.91
CA PRO A 2 1.75 -14.27 -9.33
C PRO A 2 2.28 -13.14 -8.45
N ARG A 3 3.56 -13.22 -8.08
CA ARG A 3 4.23 -12.15 -7.32
C ARG A 3 4.27 -10.89 -8.18
N GLN A 4 3.61 -9.82 -7.74
CA GLN A 4 3.69 -8.51 -8.37
C GLN A 4 4.80 -7.68 -7.70
N VAL A 5 5.65 -7.04 -8.49
CA VAL A 5 6.75 -6.19 -8.01
C VAL A 5 6.59 -4.79 -8.62
N PHE A 6 6.66 -3.77 -7.78
CA PHE A 6 6.63 -2.36 -8.19
C PHE A 6 7.98 -1.72 -7.85
N LEU A 7 8.73 -1.30 -8.87
CA LEU A 7 10.02 -0.63 -8.71
C LEU A 7 9.84 0.89 -8.85
N TYR A 8 10.52 1.62 -7.97
CA TYR A 8 10.63 3.08 -7.88
C TYR A 8 12.07 3.44 -7.45
N ASP A 9 12.60 4.60 -7.84
CA ASP A 9 13.98 5.01 -7.52
C ASP A 9 14.14 6.51 -7.18
N PRO A 10 14.13 6.88 -5.89
CA PRO A 10 13.03 6.63 -4.95
C PRO A 10 11.74 7.38 -5.38
N PRO A 11 10.55 6.98 -4.91
CA PRO A 11 9.33 7.73 -5.20
C PRO A 11 9.34 9.09 -4.50
N ASP A 12 8.65 10.08 -5.08
CA ASP A 12 8.40 11.40 -4.45
C ASP A 12 7.73 11.26 -3.09
N ARG A 13 6.88 10.25 -2.92
CA ARG A 13 6.23 9.93 -1.65
C ARG A 13 5.95 8.46 -1.48
N PHE A 14 6.16 7.95 -0.26
CA PHE A 14 5.73 6.62 0.18
C PHE A 14 4.85 6.75 1.43
N ILE A 15 3.62 6.22 1.38
CA ILE A 15 2.61 6.38 2.43
C ILE A 15 2.14 5.01 2.90
N ALA A 16 2.21 4.76 4.21
CA ALA A 16 1.45 3.70 4.86
C ALA A 16 0.20 4.31 5.49
N GLY A 17 -0.97 3.85 5.07
CA GLY A 17 -2.25 4.45 5.47
C GLY A 17 -3.35 3.44 5.65
N THR A 18 -4.46 3.91 6.23
CA THR A 18 -5.65 3.08 6.45
C THR A 18 -6.92 3.87 6.14
N VAL A 19 -7.95 3.18 5.66
CA VAL A 19 -9.29 3.74 5.46
C VAL A 19 -10.31 2.91 6.23
N GLY A 20 -11.33 3.57 6.78
CA GLY A 20 -12.43 2.92 7.51
C GLY A 20 -12.43 3.23 9.01
N GLU A 21 -13.52 2.82 9.66
CA GLU A 21 -13.75 3.04 11.09
C GLU A 21 -12.77 2.21 11.96
N PRO A 22 -12.52 2.64 13.20
CA PRO A 22 -11.80 1.81 14.17
C PRO A 22 -12.41 0.39 14.26
N GLY A 23 -11.56 -0.64 14.12
CA GLY A 23 -11.99 -2.05 14.12
C GLY A 23 -12.31 -2.65 12.75
N GLN A 24 -12.50 -1.83 11.71
CA GLN A 24 -12.76 -2.28 10.33
C GLN A 24 -11.85 -1.57 9.32
N ARG A 25 -10.61 -1.30 9.71
CA ARG A 25 -9.65 -0.60 8.85
C ARG A 25 -9.08 -1.53 7.78
N THR A 26 -9.10 -1.06 6.55
CA THR A 26 -8.30 -1.62 5.45
C THR A 26 -7.00 -0.84 5.34
N PHE A 27 -5.90 -1.56 5.20
CA PHE A 27 -4.55 -0.99 5.16
C PHE A 27 -4.05 -0.92 3.73
N PHE A 28 -3.26 0.11 3.42
CA PHE A 28 -2.70 0.34 2.10
C PHE A 28 -1.25 0.83 2.18
N LEU A 29 -0.45 0.45 1.20
CA LEU A 29 0.81 1.11 0.86
C LEU A 29 0.63 1.87 -0.45
N GLN A 30 1.05 3.12 -0.48
CA GLN A 30 0.99 3.96 -1.67
C GLN A 30 2.36 4.55 -2.02
N ALA A 31 2.74 4.48 -3.30
CA ALA A 31 3.92 5.14 -3.85
C ALA A 31 3.52 6.12 -4.96
N ILE A 32 4.14 7.30 -5.00
CA ILE A 32 3.88 8.36 -5.97
C ILE A 32 5.20 8.79 -6.62
N GLU A 33 5.23 8.90 -7.95
CA GLU A 33 6.36 9.42 -8.76
C GLU A 33 5.78 10.22 -9.94
N GLY A 34 5.85 11.55 -9.87
CA GLY A 34 5.17 12.45 -10.81
C GLY A 34 3.66 12.18 -10.87
N ALA A 35 3.16 11.77 -12.04
CA ALA A 35 1.76 11.41 -12.25
C ALA A 35 1.45 9.93 -11.95
N ARG A 36 2.46 9.10 -11.68
CA ARG A 36 2.29 7.68 -11.39
C ARG A 36 1.91 7.49 -9.92
N VAL A 37 0.79 6.81 -9.68
CA VAL A 37 0.35 6.41 -8.34
C VAL A 37 0.11 4.90 -8.32
N THR A 38 0.74 4.20 -7.39
CA THR A 38 0.45 2.78 -7.11
C THR A 38 -0.08 2.65 -5.69
N SER A 39 -1.21 1.95 -5.52
CA SER A 39 -1.78 1.60 -4.22
C SER A 39 -1.92 0.08 -4.11
N VAL A 40 -1.45 -0.49 -3.01
CA VAL A 40 -1.53 -1.91 -2.70
C VAL A 40 -2.31 -2.09 -1.41
N ALA A 41 -3.44 -2.79 -1.50
CA ALA A 41 -4.19 -3.21 -0.32
C ALA A 41 -3.41 -4.29 0.43
N LEU A 42 -3.35 -4.17 1.75
CA LEU A 42 -2.73 -5.18 2.60
C LEU A 42 -3.82 -6.06 3.18
N GLU A 43 -3.67 -7.36 2.98
CA GLU A 43 -4.43 -8.32 3.76
C GLU A 43 -3.84 -8.41 5.16
N LYS A 44 -4.71 -8.45 6.18
CA LYS A 44 -4.27 -8.70 7.54
C LYS A 44 -3.75 -10.14 7.61
N ALA A 45 -2.43 -10.29 7.66
CA ALA A 45 -1.85 -11.56 8.08
C ALA A 45 -2.13 -11.74 9.57
N GLN A 46 -2.89 -12.76 9.95
CA GLN A 46 -2.96 -13.19 11.34
C GLN A 46 -1.60 -13.82 11.67
N VAL A 47 -0.89 -13.23 12.63
CA VAL A 47 0.24 -13.90 13.26
C VAL A 47 -0.37 -14.82 14.32
N ALA A 48 -0.13 -16.13 14.18
CA ALA A 48 -0.55 -17.14 15.15
C ALA A 48 0.34 -17.14 16.39
#